data_AF-A0A0N9UTX2-F1
#
_entry.id   AF-A0A0N9UTX2-F1
#
_cell.length_a   1.000
_cell.length_b   1.000
_cell.length_c   1.000
_cell.angle_alpha   90.00
_cell.angle_beta   90.00
_cell.angle_gamma   90.00
#
_symmetry.space_group_name_H-M   'P 1'
#
loop_
_entity.id
_entity.type
_entity.pdbx_description
1 polymer ?
#
loop_
_entity_poly.entity_id
_entity_poly.type
_entity_poly.pdbx_seq_one_letter_code
_entity_poly.pdbx_strand_id
1 'polypeptide(L)'
;MKVSHVSEADHDLVTVAVAAAEAHTSGEIVTVVAAQSNDYDDVALVWASVIAFLAMSVIALFPEFYQGLYYRLTGGWGHELTANEWLGTVIAVGVLKWIGMWLILLWQPLRLALTPRAILAARVRARAVDLFKVGTEAKTLGRTGVLLYLSLKEHRADIVADEAIAAKVVPEVWGDAMAALIDEVRAGRPGAGMAAAVTQMGLVLAEHFPKGDENPNELPDRLIEI
;
A
#
# COMPACT_ATOMS: atom_id res chain seq x y z
N MET A 1 4.13 11.31 14.72
CA MET A 1 2.91 10.59 15.13
C MET A 1 2.32 10.02 13.84
N LYS A 2 2.35 8.68 13.64
CA LYS A 2 1.84 8.09 12.39
C LYS A 2 0.33 8.01 12.50
N VAL A 3 -0.36 8.87 11.75
CA VAL A 3 -1.82 8.97 11.71
C VAL A 3 -2.36 7.66 11.15
N SER A 4 -3.10 6.90 11.96
CA SER A 4 -3.76 5.67 11.53
C SER A 4 -5.26 5.83 11.32
N HIS A 5 -5.80 7.00 11.68
CA HIS A 5 -7.22 7.34 11.62
C HIS A 5 -7.41 8.82 11.29
N VAL A 6 -8.52 9.12 10.62
CA VAL A 6 -8.89 10.48 10.23
C VAL A 6 -9.95 11.00 11.20
N SER A 7 -9.85 12.25 11.67
CA SER A 7 -10.76 12.77 12.69
C SER A 7 -12.16 13.07 12.13
N GLU A 8 -13.19 13.17 12.98
CA GLU A 8 -14.54 13.56 12.53
C GLU A 8 -14.54 14.93 11.80
N ALA A 9 -13.73 15.88 12.29
CA ALA A 9 -13.54 17.16 11.63
C ALA A 9 -12.90 17.04 10.23
N ASP A 10 -12.02 16.06 10.04
CA ASP A 10 -11.45 15.77 8.72
C ASP A 10 -12.48 15.11 7.79
N HIS A 11 -13.35 14.23 8.31
CA HIS A 11 -14.46 13.65 7.56
C HIS A 11 -15.41 14.73 7.05
N ASP A 12 -15.77 15.69 7.90
CA ASP A 12 -16.60 16.84 7.53
C ASP A 12 -15.92 17.71 6.46
N LEU A 13 -14.63 17.98 6.64
CA LEU A 13 -13.83 18.80 5.72
C LEU A 13 -13.74 18.18 4.32
N VAL A 14 -13.54 16.86 4.23
CA VAL A 14 -13.55 16.15 2.94
C VAL A 14 -14.95 16.11 2.33
N THR A 15 -15.98 15.87 3.15
CA THR A 15 -17.38 15.84 2.72
C THR A 15 -17.81 17.18 2.09
N VAL A 16 -17.47 18.29 2.74
CA VAL A 16 -17.73 19.64 2.22
C VAL A 16 -16.99 19.88 0.90
N ALA A 17 -15.74 19.41 0.79
CA ALA A 17 -14.97 19.55 -0.45
C ALA A 17 -15.56 18.73 -1.61
N VAL A 18 -16.05 17.52 -1.34
CA VAL A 18 -16.74 16.68 -2.35
C VAL A 18 -18.01 17.38 -2.84
N ALA A 19 -18.88 17.78 -1.92
CA ALA A 19 -20.12 18.48 -2.28
C ALA A 19 -19.87 19.78 -3.07
N ALA A 20 -18.82 20.54 -2.72
CA ALA A 20 -18.44 21.75 -3.44
C ALA A 20 -17.89 21.47 -4.86
N ALA A 21 -17.14 20.39 -5.03
CA ALA A 21 -16.63 19.95 -6.32
C ALA A 21 -17.79 19.49 -7.23
N GLU A 22 -18.62 18.58 -6.74
CA GLU A 22 -19.76 18.00 -7.47
C GLU A 22 -20.86 19.01 -7.79
N ALA A 23 -20.91 20.14 -7.08
CA ALA A 23 -21.80 21.24 -7.44
C ALA A 23 -21.56 21.80 -8.85
N HIS A 24 -20.37 21.59 -9.43
CA HIS A 24 -19.93 22.16 -10.71
C HIS A 24 -19.70 21.12 -11.82
N THR A 25 -19.81 19.82 -11.51
CA THR A 25 -19.57 18.73 -12.46
C THR A 25 -20.69 17.69 -12.43
N SER A 26 -20.82 16.89 -13.49
CA SER A 26 -21.61 15.66 -13.50
C SER A 26 -20.79 14.40 -13.19
N GLY A 27 -19.53 14.58 -12.77
CA GLY A 27 -18.69 13.50 -12.25
C GLY A 27 -18.89 13.32 -10.75
N GLU A 28 -18.88 12.06 -10.30
CA GLU A 28 -19.05 11.71 -8.89
C GLU A 28 -17.70 11.34 -8.29
N ILE A 29 -17.35 11.93 -7.14
CA ILE A 29 -16.05 11.77 -6.48
C ILE A 29 -16.22 10.94 -5.21
N VAL A 30 -15.69 9.73 -5.23
CA VAL A 30 -15.61 8.88 -4.04
C VAL A 30 -14.26 9.08 -3.36
N THR A 31 -14.28 9.27 -2.05
CA THR A 31 -13.06 9.34 -1.25
C THR A 31 -12.99 8.17 -0.30
N VAL A 32 -11.86 7.45 -0.33
CA VAL A 32 -11.60 6.33 0.58
C VAL A 32 -10.24 6.51 1.25
N VAL A 33 -10.22 6.44 2.57
CA VAL A 33 -9.00 6.33 3.37
C VAL A 33 -8.93 4.93 3.96
N ALA A 34 -7.79 4.28 3.80
CA ALA A 34 -7.50 3.02 4.45
C ALA A 34 -6.34 3.15 5.42
N ALA A 35 -6.43 2.47 6.55
CA ALA A 35 -5.28 2.33 7.44
C ALA A 35 -4.12 1.60 6.72
N GLN A 36 -4.44 0.55 5.94
CA GLN A 36 -3.48 -0.23 5.14
C GLN A 36 -4.15 -0.87 3.92
N SER A 37 -3.38 -1.14 2.87
CA SER A 37 -3.89 -1.79 1.65
C SER A 37 -3.69 -3.31 1.63
N ASN A 38 -2.65 -3.82 2.28
CA ASN A 38 -2.32 -5.25 2.32
C ASN A 38 -1.48 -5.60 3.56
N ASP A 39 -1.43 -6.88 3.93
CA ASP A 39 -0.63 -7.35 5.07
C ASP A 39 0.85 -7.60 4.70
N TYR A 40 1.18 -7.92 3.44
CA TYR A 40 2.55 -8.21 2.97
C TYR A 40 3.24 -9.40 3.67
N ASP A 41 2.47 -10.35 4.19
CA ASP A 41 3.02 -11.56 4.82
C ASP A 41 3.79 -12.44 3.83
N ASP A 42 3.38 -12.43 2.56
CA ASP A 42 4.09 -13.08 1.45
C ASP A 42 5.52 -12.55 1.30
N VAL A 43 5.70 -11.23 1.40
CA VAL A 43 7.02 -10.58 1.34
C VAL A 43 7.92 -11.04 2.49
N ALA A 44 7.35 -11.22 3.69
CA ALA A 44 8.09 -11.72 4.84
C ALA A 44 8.60 -13.16 4.61
N LEU A 45 7.75 -14.03 4.05
CA LEU A 45 8.12 -15.41 3.72
C LEU A 45 9.19 -15.48 2.63
N VAL A 46 9.11 -14.62 1.61
CA VAL A 46 10.14 -14.53 0.55
C VAL A 46 11.48 -14.13 1.15
N TRP A 47 11.54 -13.08 1.98
CA TRP A 47 12.78 -12.65 2.64
C TRP A 47 13.35 -13.71 3.58
N ALA A 48 12.50 -14.36 4.38
CA ALA A 48 12.93 -15.47 5.23
C ALA A 48 13.56 -16.60 4.42
N SER A 49 12.97 -16.93 3.26
CA SER A 49 13.47 -17.96 2.35
C SER A 49 14.81 -17.56 1.73
N VAL A 50 14.94 -16.33 1.24
CA VAL A 50 16.20 -15.80 0.68
C VAL A 50 17.32 -15.88 1.70
N ILE A 51 17.07 -15.49 2.95
CA ILE A 51 18.08 -15.50 4.02
C ILE A 51 18.47 -16.93 4.41
N ALA A 52 17.51 -17.85 4.47
CA ALA A 52 17.78 -19.26 4.75
C ALA A 52 18.66 -19.88 3.65
N PHE A 53 18.29 -19.71 2.38
CA PHE A 53 19.06 -20.22 1.24
C PHE A 53 20.44 -19.58 1.15
N LEU A 54 20.55 -18.27 1.35
CA LEU A 54 21.84 -17.58 1.35
C LEU A 54 22.74 -18.12 2.47
N ALA A 55 22.19 -18.30 3.68
CA ALA A 55 22.94 -18.86 4.79
C ALA A 55 23.43 -20.28 4.52
N MET A 56 22.56 -21.15 4.00
CA MET A 56 22.95 -22.53 3.63
C MET A 56 24.01 -22.53 2.53
N SER A 57 23.86 -21.66 1.52
CA SER A 57 24.82 -21.54 0.42
C SER A 57 26.19 -21.07 0.91
N VAL A 58 26.24 -20.08 1.80
CA VAL A 58 27.50 -19.61 2.39
C VAL A 58 28.15 -20.69 3.25
N ILE A 59 27.38 -21.46 4.01
CA ILE A 59 27.93 -22.59 4.78
C ILE A 59 28.48 -23.68 3.85
N ALA A 60 27.77 -23.98 2.76
CA ALA A 60 28.20 -24.97 1.77
C ALA A 60 29.46 -24.52 0.99
N LEU A 61 29.63 -23.22 0.74
CA LEU A 61 30.80 -22.66 0.05
C LEU A 61 32.05 -22.57 0.95
N PHE A 62 31.88 -22.46 2.27
CA PHE A 62 32.97 -22.29 3.22
C PHE A 62 32.94 -23.31 4.37
N PRO A 63 32.89 -24.63 4.09
CA PRO A 63 32.65 -25.65 5.10
C PRO A 63 33.72 -25.67 6.20
N GLU A 64 35.00 -25.55 5.85
CA GLU A 64 36.14 -25.53 6.80
C GLU A 64 35.99 -24.43 7.87
N PHE A 65 35.55 -23.24 7.45
CA PHE A 65 35.34 -22.12 8.37
C PHE A 65 34.22 -22.42 9.37
N TYR A 66 33.09 -22.94 8.89
CA TYR A 66 31.92 -23.19 9.74
C TYR A 66 32.08 -24.45 10.61
N GLN A 67 32.75 -25.49 10.11
CA GLN A 67 33.12 -26.67 10.90
C GLN A 67 34.11 -26.29 12.00
N GLY A 68 35.11 -25.45 11.68
CA GLY A 68 36.03 -24.90 12.69
C GLY A 68 35.32 -24.05 13.75
N LEU A 69 34.33 -23.25 13.36
CA LEU A 69 33.48 -22.52 14.30
C LEU A 69 32.65 -23.45 15.18
N TYR A 70 32.03 -24.48 14.61
CA TYR A 70 31.28 -25.50 15.35
C TYR A 70 32.16 -26.23 16.37
N TYR A 71 33.37 -26.65 15.97
CA TYR A 71 34.32 -27.31 16.86
C TYR A 71 34.74 -26.40 18.02
N ARG A 72 34.97 -25.11 17.74
CA ARG A 72 35.28 -24.11 18.77
C ARG A 72 34.13 -23.88 19.74
N LEU A 73 32.90 -23.83 19.24
CA LEU A 73 31.68 -23.64 20.05
C LEU A 73 31.38 -24.85 20.94
N THR A 74 31.62 -26.06 20.45
CA THR A 74 31.43 -27.31 21.22
C THR A 74 32.63 -27.67 22.10
N GLY A 75 33.66 -26.81 22.15
CA GLY A 75 34.85 -27.00 22.98
C GLY A 75 35.69 -28.21 22.56
N GLY A 76 35.55 -28.68 21.32
CA GLY A 76 36.27 -29.82 20.78
C GLY A 76 35.84 -31.20 21.29
N TRP A 77 34.74 -31.26 22.06
CA TRP A 77 34.16 -32.50 22.59
C TRP A 77 33.27 -33.25 21.58
N GLY A 78 33.08 -32.68 20.38
CA GLY A 78 32.31 -33.31 19.29
C GLY A 78 33.14 -34.33 18.50
N HIS A 79 32.50 -35.42 18.09
CA HIS A 79 33.01 -36.32 17.05
C HIS A 79 33.07 -35.59 15.69
N GLU A 80 33.99 -36.00 14.80
CA GLU A 80 34.00 -35.56 13.40
C GLU A 80 32.62 -35.80 12.76
N LEU A 81 31.88 -34.72 12.48
CA LEU A 81 30.54 -34.84 11.91
C LEU A 81 30.59 -35.62 10.59
N THR A 82 29.81 -36.69 10.52
CA THR A 82 29.59 -37.39 9.25
C THR A 82 28.93 -36.45 8.24
N ALA A 83 29.06 -36.75 6.95
CA ALA A 83 28.46 -35.92 5.89
C ALA A 83 26.95 -35.67 6.08
N ASN A 84 26.22 -36.67 6.59
CA ASN A 84 24.79 -36.59 6.85
C ASN A 84 24.48 -35.68 8.06
N GLU A 85 25.27 -35.76 9.13
CA GLU A 85 25.10 -34.90 10.32
C GLU A 85 25.47 -33.45 10.01
N TRP A 86 26.48 -33.23 9.16
CA TRP A 86 26.82 -31.91 8.66
C TRP A 86 25.67 -31.32 7.84
N LEU A 87 25.11 -32.08 6.89
CA LEU A 87 23.95 -31.66 6.12
C LEU A 87 22.75 -31.33 7.03
N GLY A 88 22.50 -32.17 8.04
CA GLY A 88 21.46 -31.92 9.05
C GLY A 88 21.68 -30.60 9.80
N THR A 89 22.92 -30.29 10.16
CA THR A 89 23.30 -29.03 10.82
C THR A 89 23.07 -27.83 9.90
N VAL A 90 23.45 -27.92 8.61
CA VAL A 90 23.21 -26.87 7.61
C VAL A 90 21.72 -26.59 7.45
N ILE A 91 20.91 -27.64 7.32
CA ILE A 91 19.44 -27.53 7.21
C ILE A 91 18.87 -26.91 8.49
N ALA A 92 19.30 -27.36 9.68
CA ALA A 92 18.83 -26.81 10.95
C ALA A 92 19.15 -25.32 11.08
N VAL A 93 20.35 -24.89 10.70
CA VAL A 93 20.72 -23.46 10.68
C VAL A 93 19.87 -22.68 9.67
N GLY A 94 19.60 -23.26 8.49
CA GLY A 94 18.68 -22.69 7.50
C GLY A 94 17.28 -22.46 8.06
N VAL A 95 16.69 -23.47 8.69
CA VAL A 95 15.36 -23.40 9.35
C VAL A 95 15.36 -22.36 10.47
N LEU A 96 16.37 -22.35 11.33
CA LEU A 96 16.46 -21.38 12.43
C LEU A 96 16.56 -19.94 11.91
N LYS A 97 17.35 -19.69 10.86
CA LYS A 97 17.43 -18.37 10.23
C LYS A 97 16.15 -17.99 9.52
N TRP A 98 15.47 -18.94 8.90
CA TRP A 98 14.16 -18.72 8.30
C TRP A 98 13.14 -18.26 9.35
N ILE A 99 13.01 -19.01 10.45
CA ILE A 99 12.11 -18.67 11.56
C ILE A 99 12.51 -17.33 12.17
N GLY A 100 13.81 -17.10 12.43
CA GLY A 100 14.30 -15.86 13.00
C GLY A 100 13.97 -14.64 12.12
N MET A 101 14.20 -14.73 10.81
CA MET A 101 13.85 -13.67 9.87
C MET A 101 12.34 -13.46 9.80
N TRP A 102 11.55 -14.53 9.74
CA TRP A 102 10.09 -14.44 9.75
C TRP A 102 9.57 -13.72 11.01
N LEU A 103 10.08 -14.07 12.20
CA LEU A 103 9.73 -13.41 13.46
C LEU A 103 10.13 -11.94 13.49
N ILE A 104 11.31 -11.60 12.96
CA ILE A 104 11.77 -10.21 12.82
C ILE A 104 10.80 -9.41 11.94
N LEU A 105 10.30 -10.00 10.85
CA LEU A 105 9.36 -9.37 9.92
C LEU A 105 7.89 -9.42 10.37
N LEU A 106 7.57 -10.00 11.53
CA LEU A 106 6.29 -9.74 12.19
C LEU A 106 6.18 -8.26 12.61
N TRP A 107 7.32 -7.57 12.75
CA TRP A 107 7.31 -6.14 13.00
C TRP A 107 6.96 -5.36 11.73
N GLN A 108 5.69 -4.93 11.64
CA GLN A 108 5.11 -4.21 10.50
C GLN A 108 5.97 -3.08 9.90
N PRO A 109 6.55 -2.13 10.66
CA PRO A 109 7.33 -1.04 10.06
C PRO A 109 8.57 -1.54 9.33
N LEU A 110 9.22 -2.60 9.83
CA LEU A 110 10.37 -3.21 9.17
C LEU A 110 9.94 -3.97 7.91
N ARG A 111 8.82 -4.69 7.99
CA ARG A 111 8.23 -5.37 6.84
C ARG A 111 7.94 -4.40 5.70
N LEU A 112 7.23 -3.31 5.97
CA LEU A 112 6.94 -2.26 4.97
C LEU A 112 8.20 -1.59 4.43
N ALA A 113 9.21 -1.36 5.28
CA ALA A 113 10.49 -0.79 4.85
C ALA A 113 11.27 -1.71 3.91
N LEU A 114 11.17 -3.02 4.08
CA LEU A 114 11.82 -4.03 3.24
C LEU A 114 10.99 -4.44 2.01
N THR A 115 9.73 -4.03 1.93
CA THR A 115 8.91 -4.24 0.74
C THR A 115 9.35 -3.30 -0.38
N PRO A 116 9.69 -3.82 -1.58
CA PRO A 116 10.00 -2.98 -2.73
C PRO A 116 8.89 -1.99 -3.07
N ARG A 117 9.27 -0.75 -3.40
CA ARG A 117 8.33 0.34 -3.70
C ARG A 117 7.35 0.00 -4.82
N ALA A 118 7.77 -0.78 -5.81
CA ALA A 118 6.92 -1.22 -6.92
C ALA A 118 5.81 -2.18 -6.45
N ILE A 119 6.12 -3.10 -5.53
CA ILE A 119 5.13 -4.02 -4.95
C ILE A 119 4.13 -3.24 -4.10
N LEU A 120 4.61 -2.31 -3.26
CA LEU A 120 3.71 -1.41 -2.50
C LEU A 120 2.74 -0.67 -3.43
N ALA A 121 3.25 -0.05 -4.49
CA ALA A 121 2.43 0.67 -5.46
C ALA A 121 1.39 -0.23 -6.13
N ALA A 122 1.80 -1.43 -6.57
CA ALA A 122 0.91 -2.39 -7.20
C ALA A 122 -0.21 -2.88 -6.25
N ARG A 123 0.12 -3.14 -4.97
CA ARG A 123 -0.86 -3.59 -3.97
C ARG A 123 -1.87 -2.48 -3.60
N VAL A 124 -1.39 -1.25 -3.46
CA VAL A 124 -2.24 -0.06 -3.25
C VAL A 124 -3.17 0.14 -4.44
N ARG A 125 -2.65 0.12 -5.67
CA ARG A 125 -3.45 0.23 -6.91
C ARG A 125 -4.49 -0.86 -7.02
N ALA A 126 -4.11 -2.12 -6.77
CA ALA A 126 -5.04 -3.24 -6.81
C ALA A 126 -6.18 -3.06 -5.81
N ARG A 127 -5.87 -2.64 -4.58
CA ARG A 127 -6.88 -2.36 -3.54
C ARG A 127 -7.81 -1.22 -3.94
N ALA A 128 -7.27 -0.13 -4.49
CA ALA A 128 -8.06 1.00 -4.98
C ALA A 128 -9.02 0.55 -6.10
N VAL A 129 -8.53 -0.24 -7.07
CA VAL A 129 -9.34 -0.78 -8.17
C VAL A 129 -10.44 -1.71 -7.65
N ASP A 130 -10.14 -2.58 -6.69
CA ASP A 130 -11.15 -3.47 -6.08
C ASP A 130 -12.26 -2.67 -5.39
N LEU A 131 -11.89 -1.63 -4.64
CA LEU A 131 -12.85 -0.75 -3.97
C LEU A 131 -13.66 0.06 -4.97
N PHE A 132 -13.05 0.54 -6.05
CA PHE A 132 -13.73 1.25 -7.13
C PHE A 132 -14.79 0.36 -7.79
N LYS A 133 -14.44 -0.89 -8.13
CA LYS A 133 -15.37 -1.84 -8.75
C LYS A 133 -16.57 -2.17 -7.88
N VAL A 134 -16.34 -2.35 -6.57
CA VAL A 134 -17.40 -2.71 -5.62
C VAL A 134 -18.23 -1.48 -5.19
N GLY A 135 -17.59 -0.33 -5.04
CA GLY A 135 -18.15 0.86 -4.40
C GLY A 135 -18.68 1.93 -5.35
N THR A 136 -18.08 2.08 -6.53
CA THR A 136 -18.24 3.23 -7.43
C THR A 136 -18.77 2.83 -8.81
N GLU A 137 -18.09 1.93 -9.52
CA GLU A 137 -18.43 1.56 -10.92
C GLU A 137 -19.86 0.99 -11.04
N ALA A 138 -20.27 0.16 -10.08
CA ALA A 138 -21.58 -0.49 -10.10
C ALA A 138 -22.77 0.46 -9.81
N LYS A 139 -22.50 1.70 -9.39
CA LYS A 139 -23.52 2.61 -8.86
C LYS A 139 -23.76 3.84 -9.71
N THR A 140 -22.86 4.17 -10.63
CA THR A 140 -23.04 5.31 -11.53
C THR A 140 -23.68 4.90 -12.86
N LEU A 141 -24.79 5.51 -13.25
CA LEU A 141 -25.46 5.22 -14.54
C LEU A 141 -24.62 5.74 -15.73
N GLY A 142 -23.94 6.87 -15.53
CA GLY A 142 -23.15 7.55 -16.57
C GLY A 142 -21.71 7.07 -16.71
N ARG A 143 -21.23 6.17 -15.84
CA ARG A 143 -19.80 5.78 -15.75
C ARG A 143 -18.89 7.00 -15.58
N THR A 144 -19.30 7.98 -14.77
CA THR A 144 -18.58 9.22 -14.50
C THR A 144 -18.03 9.25 -13.06
N GLY A 145 -17.78 8.09 -12.48
CA GLY A 145 -17.19 7.96 -11.15
C GLY A 145 -15.66 8.09 -11.15
N VAL A 146 -15.12 8.79 -10.17
CA VAL A 146 -13.69 8.78 -9.83
C VAL A 146 -13.50 8.48 -8.35
N LEU A 147 -12.55 7.60 -8.03
CA LEU A 147 -12.13 7.27 -6.67
C LEU A 147 -10.77 7.88 -6.36
N LEU A 148 -10.71 8.66 -5.29
CA LEU A 148 -9.48 9.04 -4.61
C LEU A 148 -9.24 8.10 -3.43
N TYR A 149 -8.20 7.28 -3.53
CA TYR A 149 -7.80 6.33 -2.49
C TYR A 149 -6.52 6.80 -1.80
N LEU A 150 -6.51 6.81 -0.46
CA LEU A 150 -5.34 7.11 0.36
C LEU A 150 -5.07 5.96 1.33
N SER A 151 -3.86 5.38 1.27
CA SER A 151 -3.39 4.43 2.27
C SER A 151 -2.37 5.06 3.22
N LEU A 152 -2.73 5.10 4.51
CA LEU A 152 -1.96 5.81 5.53
C LEU A 152 -0.65 5.11 5.86
N LYS A 153 -0.63 3.79 6.08
CA LYS A 153 0.61 3.07 6.43
C LYS A 153 1.61 2.97 5.28
N GLU A 154 1.12 2.81 4.05
CA GLU A 154 1.97 2.80 2.85
C GLU A 154 2.41 4.21 2.42
N HIS A 155 1.82 5.28 2.99
CA HIS A 155 2.03 6.67 2.58
C HIS A 155 1.86 6.85 1.06
N ARG A 156 0.81 6.25 0.51
CA ARG A 156 0.52 6.24 -0.93
C ARG A 156 -0.92 6.58 -1.18
N ALA A 157 -1.14 7.32 -2.26
CA ALA A 157 -2.46 7.61 -2.78
C ALA A 157 -2.54 7.20 -4.25
N ASP A 158 -3.76 6.98 -4.70
CA ASP A 158 -4.06 6.54 -6.05
C ASP A 158 -5.42 7.08 -6.51
N ILE A 159 -5.53 7.39 -7.80
CA ILE A 159 -6.76 7.89 -8.42
C ILE A 159 -7.22 6.87 -9.46
N VAL A 160 -8.43 6.36 -9.29
CA VAL A 160 -9.05 5.39 -10.20
C VAL A 160 -10.27 6.05 -10.82
N ALA A 161 -10.26 6.24 -12.14
CA ALA A 161 -11.38 6.82 -12.87
C ALA A 161 -12.06 5.76 -13.73
N ASP A 162 -13.38 5.91 -13.92
CA ASP A 162 -14.13 5.08 -14.87
C ASP A 162 -13.74 5.39 -16.32
N GLU A 163 -14.22 4.55 -17.24
CA GLU A 163 -13.92 4.59 -18.67
C GLU A 163 -14.26 5.94 -19.30
N ALA A 164 -15.41 6.56 -18.97
CA ALA A 164 -15.79 7.83 -19.59
C ALA A 164 -14.81 8.95 -19.22
N ILE A 165 -14.37 9.01 -17.96
CA ILE A 165 -13.39 10.00 -17.49
C ILE A 165 -12.01 9.67 -18.07
N ALA A 166 -11.57 8.42 -17.99
CA ALA A 166 -10.27 7.99 -18.49
C ALA A 166 -10.10 8.22 -20.01
N ALA A 167 -11.20 8.18 -20.78
CA ALA A 167 -11.18 8.48 -22.21
C ALA A 167 -10.96 9.97 -22.53
N LYS A 168 -11.27 10.89 -21.59
CA LYS A 168 -11.16 12.34 -21.79
C LYS A 168 -10.00 12.98 -21.02
N VAL A 169 -9.65 12.44 -19.85
CA VAL A 169 -8.70 13.01 -18.92
C VAL A 169 -7.48 12.10 -18.84
N VAL A 170 -6.34 12.60 -19.30
CA VAL A 170 -5.07 11.86 -19.22
C VAL A 170 -4.53 11.86 -17.80
N PRO A 171 -3.78 10.80 -17.37
CA PRO A 171 -3.30 10.66 -16.00
C PRO A 171 -2.51 11.87 -15.46
N GLU A 172 -1.79 12.57 -16.34
CA GLU A 172 -0.94 13.72 -16.00
C GLU A 172 -1.74 14.89 -15.44
N VAL A 173 -3.02 15.03 -15.82
CA VAL A 173 -3.91 16.11 -15.36
C VAL A 173 -4.17 16.02 -13.86
N TRP A 174 -4.12 14.81 -13.29
CA TRP A 174 -4.29 14.60 -11.84
C TRP A 174 -3.03 14.93 -11.02
N GLY A 175 -1.93 15.33 -11.67
CA GLY A 175 -0.65 15.59 -11.01
C GLY A 175 -0.74 16.62 -9.89
N ASP A 176 -1.43 17.73 -10.12
CA ASP A 176 -1.59 18.80 -9.14
C ASP A 176 -2.45 18.38 -7.94
N ALA A 177 -3.51 17.60 -8.18
CA ALA A 177 -4.32 17.01 -7.12
C ALA A 177 -3.48 16.07 -6.24
N MET A 178 -2.67 15.21 -6.87
CA MET A 178 -1.80 14.28 -6.15
C MET A 178 -0.70 15.01 -5.36
N ALA A 179 -0.12 16.07 -5.91
CA ALA A 179 0.86 16.90 -5.22
C ALA A 179 0.26 17.56 -3.98
N ALA A 180 -0.91 18.20 -4.11
CA ALA A 180 -1.62 18.83 -2.99
C ALA A 180 -1.93 17.84 -1.85
N LEU A 181 -2.36 16.62 -2.19
CA LEU A 181 -2.59 15.56 -1.21
C LEU A 181 -1.31 15.17 -0.47
N ILE A 182 -0.23 14.90 -1.21
CA ILE A 182 1.02 14.38 -0.64
C ILE A 182 1.66 15.40 0.30
N ASP A 183 1.62 16.69 -0.04
CA ASP A 183 2.22 17.74 0.79
C ASP A 183 1.56 17.83 2.17
N GLU A 184 0.23 17.80 2.19
CA GLU A 184 -0.56 17.83 3.43
C GLU A 184 -0.43 16.53 4.25
N VAL A 185 -0.42 15.37 3.58
CA VAL A 185 -0.20 14.08 4.25
C VAL A 185 1.19 14.03 4.90
N ARG A 186 2.23 14.58 4.25
CA ARG A 186 3.57 14.71 4.86
C ARG A 186 3.58 15.64 6.06
N ALA A 187 2.74 16.67 6.07
CA ALA A 187 2.54 17.56 7.21
C ALA A 187 1.72 16.92 8.35
N GLY A 188 1.24 15.67 8.19
CA GLY A 188 0.42 14.98 9.16
C GLY A 188 -1.05 15.40 9.17
N ARG A 189 -1.53 16.01 8.07
CA ARG A 189 -2.90 16.51 7.90
C ARG A 189 -3.61 15.79 6.75
N PRO A 190 -3.90 14.47 6.86
CA PRO A 190 -4.46 13.70 5.76
C PRO A 190 -5.85 14.18 5.31
N GLY A 191 -6.72 14.64 6.23
CA GLY A 191 -8.02 15.20 5.87
C GLY A 191 -7.91 16.45 4.99
N ALA A 192 -7.05 17.39 5.39
CA ALA A 192 -6.75 18.58 4.61
C ALA A 192 -6.20 18.24 3.21
N GLY A 193 -5.32 17.26 3.12
CA GLY A 193 -4.79 16.77 1.85
C GLY A 193 -5.86 16.17 0.94
N MET A 194 -6.75 15.34 1.51
CA MET A 194 -7.86 14.75 0.76
C MET A 194 -8.79 15.82 0.20
N ALA A 195 -9.20 16.81 1.01
CA ALA A 195 -10.03 17.91 0.52
C ALA A 195 -9.34 18.78 -0.52
N ALA A 196 -8.03 19.04 -0.37
CA ALA A 196 -7.27 19.79 -1.35
C ALA A 196 -7.21 19.05 -2.70
N ALA A 197 -6.97 17.73 -2.69
CA ALA A 197 -7.02 16.92 -3.89
C ALA A 197 -8.41 16.88 -4.52
N VAL A 198 -9.46 16.67 -3.72
CA VAL A 198 -10.85 16.69 -4.21
C VAL A 198 -11.18 18.02 -4.89
N THR A 199 -10.74 19.14 -4.31
CA THR A 199 -10.94 20.47 -4.91
C THR A 199 -10.29 20.56 -6.29
N GLN A 200 -9.03 20.11 -6.42
CA GLN A 200 -8.34 20.08 -7.71
C GLN A 200 -9.00 19.12 -8.70
N MET A 201 -9.45 17.96 -8.22
CA MET A 201 -10.17 16.98 -9.03
C MET A 201 -11.49 17.55 -9.56
N GLY A 202 -12.23 18.28 -8.74
CA GLY A 202 -13.46 18.98 -9.13
C GLY A 202 -13.25 19.99 -10.25
N LEU A 203 -12.15 20.75 -10.21
CA LEU A 203 -11.81 21.69 -11.30
C LEU A 203 -11.59 20.97 -12.63
N VAL A 204 -10.83 19.88 -12.61
CA VAL A 204 -10.57 19.04 -13.79
C VAL A 204 -11.87 18.43 -14.33
N LEU A 205 -12.70 17.90 -13.43
CA LEU A 205 -13.97 17.30 -13.83
C LEU A 205 -14.96 18.34 -14.37
N ALA A 206 -15.03 19.53 -13.80
CA ALA A 206 -15.90 20.60 -14.29
C ALA A 206 -15.54 21.06 -15.72
N GLU A 207 -14.27 20.99 -16.11
CA GLU A 207 -13.83 21.31 -17.47
C GLU A 207 -14.32 20.29 -18.51
N HIS A 208 -14.27 19.00 -18.18
CA HIS A 208 -14.56 17.91 -19.13
C HIS A 208 -15.98 17.32 -19.03
N PHE A 209 -16.61 17.50 -17.88
CA PHE A 209 -17.93 17.01 -17.48
C PHE A 209 -18.67 18.10 -16.71
N PRO A 210 -19.01 19.24 -17.35
CA PRO A 210 -19.76 20.31 -16.69
C PRO A 210 -21.14 19.80 -16.26
N LYS A 211 -21.66 20.36 -15.17
CA LYS A 211 -22.97 19.99 -14.62
C LYS A 211 -24.09 20.18 -15.66
N GLY A 212 -24.85 19.13 -15.90
CA GLY A 212 -26.07 19.15 -16.72
C GLY A 212 -27.33 19.49 -15.91
N ASP A 213 -28.47 19.61 -16.59
CA ASP A 213 -29.77 19.96 -15.98
C ASP A 213 -30.34 18.85 -15.06
N GLU A 214 -30.00 17.59 -15.33
CA GLU A 214 -30.32 16.43 -14.47
C GLU A 214 -29.03 15.71 -14.06
N ASN A 215 -28.54 15.99 -12.85
CA ASN A 215 -27.52 15.18 -12.20
C ASN A 215 -28.00 14.83 -10.77
N PRO A 216 -28.84 13.79 -10.61
CA PRO A 216 -29.16 13.30 -9.28
C PRO A 216 -27.87 12.77 -8.65
N ASN A 217 -27.62 13.10 -7.38
CA ASN A 217 -26.49 12.56 -6.65
C ASN A 217 -26.63 11.02 -6.59
N GLU A 218 -25.67 10.31 -7.20
CA GLU A 218 -25.70 8.85 -7.35
C GLU A 218 -24.86 8.16 -6.25
N LEU A 219 -23.91 8.87 -5.63
CA LEU A 219 -23.00 8.36 -4.62
C LEU A 219 -22.95 9.26 -3.37
N PRO A 220 -23.05 8.71 -2.15
CA PRO A 220 -23.03 9.54 -0.95
C PRO A 220 -21.70 10.29 -0.77
N ASP A 221 -21.79 11.62 -0.67
CA ASP A 221 -20.71 12.58 -0.43
C ASP A 221 -20.12 12.37 0.96
N ARG A 222 -19.32 11.33 1.15
CA ARG A 222 -18.66 11.08 2.44
C ARG A 222 -17.31 10.42 2.26
N LEU A 223 -16.43 10.73 3.20
CA LEU A 223 -15.20 9.98 3.35
C LEU A 223 -15.49 8.59 3.90
N ILE A 224 -15.06 7.57 3.19
CA ILE A 224 -15.16 6.17 3.64
C ILE A 224 -13.82 5.77 4.27
N GLU A 225 -13.84 5.39 5.55
CA GLU A 225 -12.66 4.89 6.25
C GLU A 225 -12.73 3.36 6.44
N ILE A 226 -11.66 2.64 6.07
CA ILE A 226 -11.56 1.16 6.12
C ILE A 226 -10.26 0.62 6.70
#